data_AF-A0A8I2D9R7-F1
#
_entry.id   AF-A0A8I2D9R7-F1
#
_cell.length_a   1.000
_cell.length_b   1.000
_cell.length_c   1.000
_cell.angle_alpha   90.00
_cell.angle_beta   90.00
_cell.angle_gamma   90.00
#
_symmetry.space_group_name_H-M   'P 1'
#
loop_
_entity.id
_entity.type
_entity.pdbx_description
1 polymer ?
#
loop_
_entity_poly.entity_id
_entity_poly.type
_entity_poly.pdbx_seq_one_letter_code
_entity_poly.pdbx_strand_id
1 'polypeptide(L)'
;MSKQVSFDFRQINSLNDFYDQFARQFSLPDWFGCNLDALWDMVSAGIELPVTITFSHMTAEQRIQFADVIDVMNDAQDMWEEEFIFALDITKSSN
;
A
#
# COMPACT_ATOMS: atom_id res chain seq x y z
N MET A 1 17.89 -0.74 9.37
CA MET A 1 16.86 0.34 9.37
C MET A 1 15.79 -0.11 8.41
N SER A 2 14.53 -0.24 8.84
CA SER A 2 13.43 -0.62 7.94
C SER A 2 12.97 0.59 7.11
N LYS A 3 12.60 0.37 5.86
CA LYS A 3 12.06 1.42 4.99
C LYS A 3 10.64 1.74 5.46
N GLN A 4 10.35 3.01 5.74
CA GLN A 4 9.01 3.46 6.11
C GLN A 4 8.38 4.24 4.97
N VAL A 5 7.20 3.80 4.55
CA VAL A 5 6.45 4.36 3.43
C VAL A 5 5.04 4.68 3.91
N SER A 6 4.58 5.90 3.65
CA SER A 6 3.23 6.35 4.00
C SER A 6 2.49 6.79 2.74
N PHE A 7 1.25 6.35 2.63
CA PHE A 7 0.30 6.75 1.59
C PHE A 7 -0.78 7.63 2.23
N ASP A 8 -0.86 8.88 1.79
CA ASP A 8 -1.86 9.85 2.24
C ASP A 8 -3.07 9.82 1.30
N PHE A 9 -4.18 9.24 1.76
CA PHE A 9 -5.39 9.10 0.96
C PHE A 9 -6.17 10.40 0.76
N ARG A 10 -5.71 11.53 1.28
CA ARG A 10 -6.17 12.86 0.84
C ARG A 10 -5.63 13.23 -0.55
N GLN A 11 -4.54 12.59 -0.98
CA GLN A 11 -3.91 12.80 -2.29
C GLN A 11 -4.13 11.62 -3.25
N ILE A 12 -4.82 10.56 -2.81
CA ILE A 12 -5.09 9.35 -3.60
C ILE A 12 -6.60 9.21 -3.73
N ASN A 13 -7.12 9.50 -4.93
CA ASN A 13 -8.56 9.46 -5.19
C ASN A 13 -8.96 8.25 -6.06
N SER A 14 -7.97 7.59 -6.67
CA SER A 14 -8.18 6.46 -7.57
C SER A 14 -7.09 5.40 -7.43
N LEU A 15 -7.38 4.19 -7.91
CA LEU A 15 -6.39 3.10 -7.99
C LEU A 15 -5.17 3.50 -8.81
N ASN A 16 -5.37 4.24 -9.90
CA ASN A 16 -4.25 4.74 -10.71
C ASN A 16 -3.35 5.69 -9.92
N ASP A 17 -3.92 6.62 -9.14
CA ASP A 17 -3.12 7.52 -8.28
C ASP A 17 -2.31 6.72 -7.26
N PHE A 18 -2.90 5.67 -6.70
CA PHE A 18 -2.23 4.77 -5.77
C PHE A 18 -1.06 4.05 -6.44
N TYR A 19 -1.29 3.41 -7.59
CA TYR A 19 -0.25 2.68 -8.33
C TYR A 19 0.90 3.58 -8.77
N ASP A 20 0.59 4.80 -9.25
CA ASP A 20 1.61 5.79 -9.62
C ASP A 20 2.46 6.20 -8.41
N GLN A 21 1.82 6.45 -7.25
CA GLN A 21 2.55 6.78 -6.04
C GLN A 21 3.38 5.60 -5.53
N PHE A 22 2.82 4.39 -5.56
CA PHE A 22 3.51 3.17 -5.14
C PHE A 22 4.76 2.95 -5.99
N ALA A 23 4.62 3.01 -7.32
CA ALA A 23 5.75 2.90 -8.24
C ALA A 23 6.84 3.93 -7.97
N ARG A 24 6.48 5.20 -7.73
CA ARG A 24 7.44 6.25 -7.40
C ARG A 24 8.15 6.01 -6.06
N GLN A 25 7.42 5.67 -5.00
CA GLN A 25 8.00 5.47 -3.66
C GLN A 25 8.92 4.24 -3.59
N PHE A 26 8.65 3.21 -4.39
CA PHE A 26 9.48 2.01 -4.49
C PHE A 26 10.47 2.04 -5.67
N SER A 27 10.50 3.12 -6.46
CA SER A 27 11.33 3.23 -7.67
C SER A 27 11.16 2.04 -8.61
N LEU A 28 9.90 1.64 -8.79
CA LEU A 28 9.54 0.51 -9.65
C LEU A 28 9.78 0.83 -11.12
N PRO A 29 10.07 -0.20 -11.93
CA PRO A 29 10.31 -0.03 -13.36
C PRO A 29 9.03 0.40 -14.12
N ASP A 30 9.23 1.04 -15.26
CA ASP A 30 8.18 1.58 -16.12
C ASP A 30 7.16 0.54 -16.62
N TRP A 31 7.51 -0.75 -16.57
CA TRP A 31 6.62 -1.84 -16.96
C TRP A 31 5.67 -2.31 -15.84
N PHE A 32 5.68 -1.66 -14.67
CA PHE A 32 4.75 -1.97 -13.58
C PHE A 32 3.30 -1.95 -14.08
N GLY A 33 2.59 -3.07 -13.94
CA GLY A 33 1.31 -3.32 -14.61
C GLY A 33 0.10 -2.54 -14.07
N CYS A 34 0.26 -1.75 -12.99
CA CYS A 34 -0.79 -0.95 -12.35
C CYS A 34 -2.10 -1.73 -12.11
N ASN A 35 -1.98 -2.94 -11.58
CA ASN A 35 -3.11 -3.82 -11.22
C ASN A 35 -2.77 -4.64 -9.96
N LEU A 36 -3.72 -5.41 -9.43
CA LEU A 36 -3.55 -6.18 -8.20
C LEU A 36 -2.49 -7.28 -8.32
N ASP A 37 -2.43 -7.99 -9.45
CA ASP A 37 -1.41 -9.03 -9.67
C ASP A 37 0.00 -8.44 -9.66
N ALA A 38 0.18 -7.31 -10.35
CA ALA A 38 1.45 -6.59 -10.36
C ALA A 38 1.82 -6.04 -8.98
N LEU A 39 0.82 -5.58 -8.20
CA LEU A 39 1.04 -5.16 -6.82
C LEU A 39 1.52 -6.33 -5.96
N TRP A 40 0.84 -7.47 -6.05
CA TRP A 40 1.21 -8.69 -5.36
C TRP A 40 2.64 -9.13 -5.68
N ASP A 41 3.04 -9.15 -6.95
CA ASP A 41 4.41 -9.48 -7.36
C ASP A 41 5.44 -8.58 -6.67
N MET A 42 5.12 -7.29 -6.51
CA MET A 42 6.02 -6.34 -5.87
C MET A 42 6.08 -6.54 -4.35
N VAL A 43 4.95 -6.65 -3.66
CA VAL A 43 4.95 -6.79 -2.19
C VAL A 43 5.39 -8.19 -1.73
N SER A 44 5.21 -9.21 -2.57
CA SER A 44 5.62 -10.58 -2.27
C SER A 44 7.07 -10.86 -2.64
N ALA A 45 7.68 -10.17 -3.61
CA ALA A 45 9.07 -10.48 -4.02
C ALA A 45 9.86 -9.32 -4.65
N GLY A 46 9.21 -8.22 -5.03
CA GLY A 46 9.83 -7.14 -5.81
C GLY A 46 10.39 -5.97 -4.99
N ILE A 47 9.90 -5.73 -3.77
CA ILE A 47 10.39 -4.65 -2.91
C ILE A 47 11.40 -5.14 -1.88
N GLU A 48 12.25 -4.24 -1.41
CA GLU A 48 13.21 -4.54 -0.35
C GLU A 48 12.53 -4.62 1.02
N LEU A 49 12.83 -5.70 1.75
CA LEU A 49 12.46 -5.92 3.15
C LEU A 49 13.66 -5.64 4.08
N PRO A 50 13.44 -5.25 5.36
CA PRO A 50 12.14 -5.03 5.99
C PRO A 50 11.51 -3.68 5.64
N VAL A 51 10.18 -3.67 5.49
CA VAL A 51 9.38 -2.50 5.13
C VAL A 51 8.19 -2.30 6.06
N THR A 52 7.83 -1.05 6.28
CA THR A 52 6.59 -0.66 6.95
C THR A 52 5.80 0.27 6.06
N ILE A 53 4.58 -0.15 5.69
CA ILE A 53 3.66 0.61 4.84
C ILE A 53 2.48 1.07 5.70
N THR A 54 2.18 2.37 5.66
CA THR A 54 1.04 2.95 6.37
C THR A 54 0.07 3.62 5.40
N PHE A 55 -1.21 3.27 5.48
CA PHE A 55 -2.28 3.97 4.78
C PHE A 55 -2.95 4.93 5.75
N SER A 56 -2.85 6.23 5.46
CA SER A 56 -3.33 7.31 6.33
C SER A 56 -4.47 8.09 5.70
N HIS A 57 -5.34 8.67 6.55
CA HIS A 57 -6.44 9.54 6.15
C HIS A 57 -7.47 8.93 5.17
N MET A 58 -7.64 7.59 5.20
CA MET A 58 -8.67 6.94 4.39
C MET A 58 -10.08 7.24 4.91
N THR A 59 -10.97 7.70 4.03
CA THR A 59 -12.41 7.76 4.34
C THR A 59 -13.04 6.38 4.35
N ALA A 60 -14.29 6.26 4.83
CA ALA A 60 -15.00 4.99 4.82
C ALA A 60 -15.24 4.49 3.38
N GLU A 61 -15.57 5.40 2.46
CA GLU A 61 -15.79 5.10 1.04
C GLU A 61 -14.51 4.63 0.37
N GLN A 62 -13.37 5.28 0.66
CA GLN A 62 -12.07 4.85 0.13
C GLN A 62 -11.68 3.47 0.66
N ARG A 63 -11.97 3.13 1.92
CA ARG A 63 -11.69 1.77 2.43
C ARG A 63 -12.47 0.70 1.66
N ILE A 64 -13.70 1.00 1.23
CA ILE A 64 -14.48 0.09 0.39
C ILE A 64 -13.89 0.05 -1.03
N GLN A 65 -13.54 1.20 -1.61
CA GLN A 65 -12.98 1.29 -2.96
C GLN A 65 -11.63 0.58 -3.10
N PHE A 66 -10.81 0.61 -2.05
CA PHE A 66 -9.46 0.04 -2.03
C PHE A 66 -9.39 -1.27 -1.22
N ALA A 67 -10.53 -1.93 -0.99
CA ALA A 67 -10.59 -3.17 -0.20
C ALA A 67 -9.62 -4.23 -0.74
N ASP A 68 -9.62 -4.49 -2.05
CA ASP A 68 -8.73 -5.48 -2.65
C ASP A 68 -7.24 -5.13 -2.50
N VAL A 69 -6.89 -3.84 -2.51
CA VAL A 69 -5.50 -3.38 -2.27
C VAL A 69 -5.11 -3.59 -0.81
N ILE A 70 -6.04 -3.31 0.12
CA ILE A 70 -5.84 -3.56 1.55
C ILE A 70 -5.63 -5.05 1.79
N ASP A 71 -6.42 -5.91 1.16
CA ASP A 71 -6.30 -7.36 1.29
C ASP A 71 -4.93 -7.85 0.79
N VAL A 72 -4.46 -7.36 -0.36
CA VAL A 72 -3.09 -7.67 -0.85
C VAL A 72 -2.00 -7.26 0.14
N MET A 73 -2.14 -6.11 0.81
CA MET A 73 -1.18 -5.68 1.83
C MET A 73 -1.22 -6.54 3.09
N ASN A 74 -2.42 -6.97 3.51
CA ASN A 74 -2.57 -7.89 4.65
C ASN A 74 -1.97 -9.26 4.33
N ASP A 75 -2.24 -9.80 3.13
CA ASP A 75 -1.68 -11.10 2.69
C ASP A 75 -0.14 -11.05 2.66
N ALA A 76 0.45 -9.93 2.22
CA ALA A 76 1.90 -9.74 2.24
C ALA A 76 2.47 -9.67 3.66
N GLN A 77 1.76 -9.01 4.58
CA GLN A 77 2.13 -9.01 6.01
C GLN A 77 2.07 -10.42 6.60
N ASP A 78 1.03 -11.20 6.30
CA ASP A 78 0.92 -12.58 6.81
C ASP A 78 2.01 -13.49 6.24
N MET A 79 2.46 -13.24 5.01
CA MET A 79 3.53 -14.00 4.37
C MET A 79 4.92 -13.69 4.96
N TRP A 80 5.19 -12.43 5.29
CA TRP A 80 6.52 -11.95 5.69
C TRP A 80 6.64 -11.59 7.18
N GLU A 81 5.54 -11.67 7.92
CA GLU A 81 5.40 -11.40 9.35
C GLU A 81 6.08 -10.08 9.77
N GLU A 82 7.19 -10.14 10.51
CA GLU A 82 7.89 -8.96 11.04
C GLU A 82 8.67 -8.17 9.97
N GLU A 83 8.87 -8.73 8.79
CA GLU A 83 9.61 -8.09 7.70
C GLU A 83 8.73 -7.18 6.84
N PHE A 84 7.42 -7.43 6.77
CA PHE A 84 6.45 -6.58 6.08
C PHE A 84 5.35 -6.16 7.04
N ILE A 85 5.37 -4.90 7.47
CA ILE A 85 4.37 -4.37 8.39
C ILE A 85 3.41 -3.47 7.61
N PHE A 86 2.11 -3.79 7.66
CA PHE A 86 1.05 -2.97 7.12
C PHE A 86 0.17 -2.39 8.24
N ALA A 87 0.00 -1.07 8.21
CA ALA A 87 -0.83 -0.35 9.17
C ALA A 87 -1.88 0.50 8.46
N LEU A 88 -3.12 0.38 8.90
CA LEU A 88 -4.19 1.32 8.57
C LEU A 88 -4.31 2.33 9.70
N ASP A 89 -3.96 3.59 9.42
CA ASP A 89 -4.21 4.66 10.36
C ASP A 89 -5.71 5.02 10.33
N ILE A 90 -6.44 4.44 11.26
CA ILE A 90 -7.83 4.75 11.51
C ILE A 90 -7.87 5.93 12.48
N THR A 91 -7.38 7.09 12.07
CA THR A 91 -7.78 8.32 12.74
C THR A 91 -9.30 8.40 12.60
N LYS A 92 -10.02 8.17 13.71
CA LYS A 92 -11.43 8.52 13.80
C LYS A 92 -11.52 9.98 13.37
N SER A 93 -12.02 10.22 12.16
CA SER A 93 -12.48 11.54 11.74
C SER A 93 -13.45 11.97 12.83
N SER A 94 -12.97 12.81 13.74
CA SER A 94 -13.74 13.32 14.84
C SER A 94 -14.62 14.40 14.23
N ASN A 95 -15.90 14.06 14.09
CA ASN A 95 -17.06 14.91 13.76
C ASN A 95 -16.94 15.90 12.61
#